data_AF-A0A1V1NVQ5-F1
#
_entry.id   AF-A0A1V1NVQ5-F1
#
_cell.length_a   1.000
_cell.length_b   1.000
_cell.length_c   1.000
_cell.angle_alpha   90.00
_cell.angle_beta   90.00
_cell.angle_gamma   90.00
#
_symmetry.space_group_name_H-M   'P 1'
#
loop_
_entity.id
_entity.type
_entity.pdbx_description
1 polymer ?
#
loop_
_entity_poly.entity_id
_entity_poly.type
_entity_poly.pdbx_seq_one_letter_code
_entity_poly.pdbx_strand_id
1 'polypeptide(L)'
;MKNIYDGTIVTNEMGVAIVKLPDYFEALNKDFRYQLTCIGSFAQAIILKEIENNEFTIKTDKQLVKVSWQVTGIRKDPYAEKNRMQVEVDKDESERGKYIHPDAYGYPESMKVKSQSVNFDEKQ
;
A
#
# COMPACT_ATOMS: atom_id res chain seq x y z
N MET A 1 0.82 -3.46 -7.84
CA MET A 1 1.46 -3.16 -6.55
C MET A 1 0.55 -2.21 -5.78
N LYS A 2 0.48 -2.31 -4.44
CA LYS A 2 -0.33 -1.42 -3.61
C LYS A 2 0.59 -0.42 -2.91
N ASN A 3 0.30 0.87 -3.05
CA ASN A 3 1.01 1.93 -2.35
C ASN A 3 0.20 2.39 -1.13
N ILE A 4 0.91 2.82 -0.09
CA ILE A 4 0.34 3.31 1.16
C ILE A 4 0.87 4.72 1.40
N TYR A 5 -0.03 5.63 1.78
CA TYR A 5 0.25 7.01 2.17
C TYR A 5 -0.48 7.28 3.47
N ASP A 6 0.17 7.94 4.42
CA ASP A 6 -0.41 8.18 5.73
C ASP A 6 0.05 9.51 6.33
N GLY A 7 -0.66 9.93 7.37
CA GLY A 7 -0.33 11.12 8.13
C GLY A 7 -1.33 11.38 9.25
N THR A 8 -1.18 12.54 9.88
CA THR A 8 -2.16 13.04 10.85
C THR A 8 -2.58 14.46 10.50
N ILE A 9 -3.82 14.82 10.81
CA ILE A 9 -4.34 16.18 10.61
C ILE A 9 -5.31 16.54 11.72
N VAL A 10 -5.49 17.83 12.00
CA VAL A 10 -6.49 18.33 12.96
C VAL A 10 -7.58 19.04 12.19
N THR A 11 -8.84 18.70 12.48
CA THR A 11 -9.99 19.38 11.88
C THR A 11 -10.16 20.79 12.42
N ASN A 12 -10.74 21.69 11.63
CA ASN A 12 -10.99 23.07 12.03
C ASN A 12 -12.21 23.19 12.97
N GLU A 13 -12.64 24.42 13.26
CA GLU A 13 -13.82 24.73 14.09
C GLU A 13 -15.12 24.14 13.54
N MET A 14 -15.18 23.92 12.22
CA MET A 14 -16.30 23.24 11.58
C MET A 14 -16.11 21.71 11.55
N GLY A 15 -15.08 21.14 12.18
CA GLY A 15 -14.79 19.70 12.10
C GLY A 15 -14.34 19.24 10.71
N VAL A 16 -13.79 20.12 9.88
CA VAL A 16 -13.32 19.80 8.52
C VAL A 16 -11.79 19.89 8.42
N ALA A 17 -11.16 18.97 7.71
CA ALA A 17 -9.75 19.02 7.35
C ALA A 17 -9.54 18.63 5.88
N ILE A 18 -8.66 19.35 5.18
CA ILE A 18 -8.26 19.03 3.80
C ILE A 18 -6.85 18.45 3.86
N VAL A 19 -6.70 17.22 3.36
CA VAL A 19 -5.41 16.55 3.25
C VAL A 19 -4.91 16.71 1.82
N LYS A 20 -3.71 17.26 1.67
CA LYS A 20 -3.01 17.36 0.39
C LYS A 20 -2.03 16.21 0.23
N LEU A 21 -2.13 15.53 -0.90
CA LEU A 21 -1.25 14.45 -1.32
C LEU A 21 -0.18 15.01 -2.29
N PRO A 22 0.94 14.31 -2.48
CA PRO A 22 1.94 14.71 -3.48
C PRO A 22 1.34 14.81 -4.88
N ASP A 23 1.83 15.74 -5.70
CA ASP A 23 1.28 16.01 -7.05
C ASP A 23 1.25 14.79 -7.99
N TYR A 24 2.13 13.82 -7.75
CA TYR A 24 2.22 12.57 -8.53
C TYR A 24 1.24 11.49 -8.08
N PHE A 25 0.51 11.68 -6.97
CA PHE A 25 -0.27 10.62 -6.34
C PHE A 25 -1.35 10.06 -7.27
N GLU A 26 -2.24 10.90 -7.80
CA GLU A 26 -3.31 10.44 -8.69
C GLU A 26 -2.78 10.00 -10.05
N ALA A 27 -1.66 10.55 -10.51
CA ALA A 27 -1.02 10.13 -11.76
C ALA A 27 -0.57 8.67 -11.68
N LEU A 28 -0.05 8.24 -10.52
CA LEU A 28 0.53 6.91 -10.33
C LEU A 28 -0.43 5.89 -9.71
N ASN A 29 -1.57 6.31 -9.18
CA ASN A 29 -2.46 5.43 -8.42
C ASN A 29 -3.92 5.49 -8.90
N LYS A 30 -4.66 4.40 -8.71
CA LYS A 30 -6.13 4.28 -8.87
C LYS A 30 -6.71 3.43 -7.74
N ASP A 31 -8.03 3.29 -7.70
CA ASP A 31 -8.74 2.40 -6.77
C ASP A 31 -8.44 2.70 -5.29
N PHE A 32 -8.73 3.93 -4.88
CA PHE A 32 -8.39 4.42 -3.55
C PHE A 32 -9.20 3.73 -2.43
N ARG A 33 -8.55 3.52 -1.29
CA ARG A 33 -9.18 3.07 -0.04
C ARG A 33 -8.67 3.92 1.12
N TYR A 34 -9.55 4.19 2.08
CA TYR A 34 -9.28 5.08 3.21
C TYR A 34 -9.42 4.32 4.53
N GLN A 35 -8.58 4.65 5.50
CA GLN A 35 -8.75 4.29 6.90
C GLN A 35 -8.51 5.54 7.76
N LEU A 36 -9.41 5.79 8.71
CA LEU A 36 -9.35 6.93 9.62
C LEU A 36 -9.38 6.45 11.07
N THR A 37 -8.62 7.09 11.94
CA THR A 37 -8.65 6.85 13.40
C THR A 37 -8.54 8.16 14.14
N CYS A 38 -9.55 8.48 14.96
CA CYS A 38 -9.54 9.65 15.83
C CYS A 38 -8.55 9.44 16.99
N ILE A 39 -7.74 10.45 17.30
CA ILE A 39 -6.73 10.42 18.36
C ILE A 39 -7.13 11.39 19.47
N GLY A 40 -7.06 10.94 20.72
CA GLY A 40 -7.28 11.75 21.93
C GLY A 40 -8.76 11.98 22.29
N SER A 41 -9.64 12.04 21.29
CA SER A 41 -11.09 12.19 21.48
C SER A 41 -11.84 11.20 20.61
N PHE A 42 -12.84 10.53 21.19
CA PHE A 42 -13.78 9.73 20.39
C PHE A 42 -14.69 10.67 19.59
N ALA A 43 -14.74 10.47 18.28
CA ALA A 43 -15.52 11.24 17.32
C ALA A 43 -15.83 10.35 16.13
N GLN A 44 -16.96 10.61 15.47
CA GLN A 44 -17.24 10.01 14.17
C GLN A 44 -16.44 10.75 13.11
N ALA A 45 -15.76 10.00 12.23
CA ALA A 45 -14.97 10.55 11.14
C ALA A 45 -15.36 9.90 9.82
N ILE A 46 -15.54 10.72 8.78
CA ILE A 46 -15.85 10.27 7.42
C ILE A 46 -14.94 10.95 6.41
N ILE A 47 -14.84 10.34 5.23
CA ILE A 47 -14.36 11.01 4.02
C ILE A 47 -15.54 11.84 3.49
N LEU A 48 -15.45 13.15 3.61
CA LEU A 48 -16.46 14.09 3.12
C LEU A 48 -16.37 14.27 1.60
N LYS A 49 -15.14 14.30 1.08
CA LYS A 49 -14.85 14.30 -0.35
C LYS A 49 -13.73 13.31 -0.61
N GLU A 50 -13.95 12.41 -1.56
CA GLU A 50 -12.92 11.50 -2.05
C GLU A 50 -11.79 12.26 -2.72
N ILE A 51 -10.71 11.55 -3.03
CA ILE A 51 -9.53 12.12 -3.68
C ILE A 51 -9.90 12.67 -5.05
N GLU A 52 -9.63 13.95 -5.22
CA GLU A 52 -9.71 14.68 -6.48
C GLU A 52 -8.70 15.84 -6.42
N ASN A 53 -7.94 16.07 -7.50
CA ASN A 53 -6.87 17.08 -7.55
C ASN A 53 -5.80 16.94 -6.46
N ASN A 54 -5.38 15.69 -6.19
CA ASN A 54 -4.44 15.26 -5.17
C ASN A 54 -4.82 15.70 -3.75
N GLU A 55 -6.12 15.88 -3.46
CA GLU A 55 -6.57 16.17 -2.11
C GLU A 55 -7.86 15.44 -1.77
N PHE A 56 -8.09 15.21 -0.49
CA PHE A 56 -9.36 14.69 0.01
C PHE A 56 -9.77 15.41 1.29
N THR A 57 -11.05 15.37 1.61
CA THR A 57 -11.59 16.08 2.77
C THR A 57 -12.06 15.10 3.84
N ILE A 58 -11.59 15.28 5.07
CA ILE A 58 -12.09 14.57 6.26
C ILE A 58 -13.11 15.46 6.98
N LYS A 59 -14.21 14.87 7.46
CA LYS A 59 -15.18 15.52 8.35
C LYS A 59 -15.33 14.71 9.63
N THR A 60 -15.27 15.41 10.76
CA THR A 60 -15.60 14.88 12.08
C THR A 60 -16.88 15.49 12.64
N ASP A 61 -17.58 14.77 13.51
CA ASP A 61 -18.78 15.27 14.22
C ASP A 61 -18.45 16.27 15.33
N LYS A 62 -17.18 16.34 15.74
CA LYS A 62 -16.64 17.33 16.69
C LYS A 62 -15.60 18.21 16.02
N GLN A 63 -15.40 19.42 16.54
CA GLN A 63 -14.35 20.34 16.11
C GLN A 63 -12.97 19.95 16.68
N LEU A 64 -11.89 20.41 16.04
CA LEU A 64 -10.52 20.29 16.56
C LEU A 64 -10.10 18.84 16.89
N VAL A 65 -10.61 17.86 16.14
CA VAL A 65 -10.28 16.44 16.33
C VAL A 65 -9.02 16.13 15.55
N LYS A 66 -8.03 15.52 16.21
CA LYS A 66 -6.87 14.95 15.54
C LYS A 66 -7.24 13.60 14.94
N VAL A 67 -6.99 13.43 13.64
CA VAL A 67 -7.28 12.20 12.89
C VAL A 67 -5.98 11.66 12.29
N SER A 68 -5.67 10.40 12.57
CA SER A 68 -4.72 9.60 11.80
C SER A 68 -5.43 9.11 10.54
N TRP A 69 -4.81 9.29 9.39
CA TRP A 69 -5.37 8.85 8.12
C TRP A 69 -4.37 7.96 7.38
N GLN A 70 -4.90 6.97 6.67
CA GLN A 70 -4.17 6.17 5.70
C GLN A 70 -4.99 6.08 4.42
N VAL A 71 -4.32 6.28 3.29
CA VAL A 71 -4.85 6.07 1.95
C VAL A 71 -4.01 5.01 1.27
N THR A 72 -4.67 4.09 0.59
CA THR A 72 -3.99 3.14 -0.30
C THR A 72 -4.44 3.33 -1.73
N GLY A 73 -3.55 3.02 -2.68
CA GLY A 73 -3.85 3.04 -4.11
C GLY A 73 -3.19 1.87 -4.84
N ILE A 74 -3.81 1.42 -5.92
CA ILE A 74 -3.23 0.45 -6.85
C ILE A 74 -2.40 1.23 -7.86
N ARG A 75 -1.09 0.92 -7.91
CA ARG A 75 -0.15 1.54 -8.83
C ARG A 75 -0.53 1.23 -10.28
N LYS A 76 -0.52 2.25 -11.16
CA LYS A 76 -1.02 2.17 -12.55
C LYS A 76 -0.06 2.69 -13.63
N ASP A 77 1.21 2.93 -13.30
CA ASP A 77 2.18 3.36 -14.32
C ASP A 77 2.41 2.26 -15.39
N PRO A 78 2.78 2.63 -16.63
CA PRO A 78 2.94 1.66 -17.73
C PRO A 78 3.91 0.53 -17.42
N TYR A 79 4.97 0.80 -16.66
CA TYR A 79 5.92 -0.23 -16.26
C TYR A 79 5.31 -1.20 -15.24
N ALA A 80 4.55 -0.71 -14.26
CA ALA A 80 3.83 -1.55 -13.30
C ALA A 80 2.71 -2.38 -13.92
N GLU A 81 2.00 -1.83 -14.91
CA GLU A 81 0.97 -2.58 -15.62
C GLU A 81 1.59 -3.67 -16.50
N LYS A 82 2.71 -3.39 -17.17
CA LYS A 82 3.44 -4.37 -17.98
C LYS A 82 4.16 -5.44 -17.14
N ASN A 83 4.67 -5.07 -15.97
CA ASN A 83 5.44 -5.96 -15.06
C ASN A 83 4.68 -6.20 -13.76
N ARG A 84 3.38 -6.51 -13.86
CA ARG A 84 2.56 -6.73 -12.68
C ARG A 84 3.06 -7.99 -11.97
N MET A 85 3.52 -7.84 -10.72
CA MET A 85 3.86 -8.99 -9.88
C MET A 85 2.66 -9.94 -9.81
N GLN A 86 2.88 -11.19 -10.21
CA GLN A 86 1.93 -12.26 -9.99
C GLN A 86 1.92 -12.59 -8.50
N VAL A 87 0.73 -12.54 -7.90
CA VAL A 87 0.55 -12.79 -6.46
C VAL A 87 0.83 -14.26 -6.15
N GLU A 88 0.49 -15.14 -7.08
CA GLU A 88 0.75 -16.56 -7.03
C GLU A 88 1.34 -16.97 -8.38
N VAL A 89 2.41 -17.77 -8.30
CA VAL A 89 3.05 -18.39 -9.46
C VAL A 89 3.17 -19.86 -9.12
N ASP A 90 2.80 -20.73 -10.06
CA ASP A 90 3.11 -22.15 -9.91
C ASP A 90 4.62 -22.31 -9.79
N LYS A 91 5.06 -23.05 -8.77
CA LYS A 91 6.47 -23.45 -8.70
C LYS A 91 6.84 -24.19 -9.99
N ASP A 92 8.02 -23.88 -10.50
CA ASP A 92 8.64 -24.65 -11.57
C ASP A 92 8.65 -26.14 -11.18
N GLU A 93 8.41 -27.04 -12.14
CA GLU A 93 8.35 -28.47 -11.87
C GLU A 93 9.60 -28.98 -11.14
N SER A 94 10.77 -28.39 -11.43
CA SER A 94 12.05 -28.73 -10.80
C SER A 94 12.19 -28.26 -9.34
N GLU A 95 11.31 -27.36 -8.88
CA GLU A 95 11.27 -26.77 -7.55
C GLU A 95 10.13 -27.33 -6.67
N ARG A 96 9.17 -28.04 -7.26
CA ARG A 96 8.09 -28.70 -6.51
C ARG A 96 8.67 -29.78 -5.59
N GLY A 97 8.20 -29.81 -4.35
CA GLY A 97 8.70 -30.71 -3.30
C GLY A 97 10.08 -30.34 -2.72
N LYS A 98 10.66 -29.21 -3.13
CA LYS A 98 11.93 -28.67 -2.60
C LYS A 98 11.74 -27.43 -1.74
N TYR A 99 12.77 -27.12 -0.97
CA TYR A 99 12.78 -26.08 0.06
C TYR A 99 13.75 -24.97 -0.31
N ILE A 100 13.44 -23.72 0.06
CA ILE A 100 14.41 -22.62 -0.03
C ILE A 100 15.50 -22.78 1.03
N HIS A 101 15.10 -23.22 2.24
CA HIS A 101 15.97 -23.47 3.38
C HIS A 101 15.66 -24.85 3.98
N PRO A 102 16.23 -25.95 3.44
CA PRO A 102 15.96 -27.30 3.93
C PRO A 102 16.50 -27.57 5.34
N ASP A 103 17.60 -26.91 5.71
CA ASP A 103 18.24 -26.96 7.03
C ASP A 103 17.31 -26.53 8.17
N ALA A 104 16.47 -25.52 7.93
CA ALA A 104 15.44 -25.07 8.88
C ALA A 104 14.40 -26.16 9.24
N TYR A 105 14.29 -27.20 8.41
CA TYR A 105 13.41 -28.35 8.60
C TYR A 105 14.18 -29.65 8.91
N GLY A 106 15.50 -29.59 9.10
CA GLY A 106 16.35 -30.78 9.31
C GLY A 106 16.55 -31.64 8.06
N TYR A 107 16.26 -31.10 6.87
CA TYR A 107 16.44 -31.79 5.59
C TYR A 107 17.83 -31.55 4.99
N PRO A 108 18.34 -32.49 4.17
CA PRO A 108 19.64 -32.34 3.53
C PRO A 108 19.63 -31.26 2.43
N GLU A 109 20.80 -30.70 2.13
CA GLU A 109 20.99 -29.66 1.10
C GLU A 109 20.52 -30.10 -0.30
N SER A 110 20.46 -31.41 -0.57
CA SER A 110 19.92 -31.96 -1.82
C SER A 110 18.43 -31.64 -2.05
N MET A 111 17.69 -31.31 -0.98
CA MET A 111 16.29 -30.87 -1.07
C MET A 111 16.14 -29.36 -1.28
N LYS A 112 17.24 -28.62 -1.44
CA LYS A 112 17.21 -27.19 -1.72
C LYS A 112 16.78 -26.92 -3.17
N VAL A 113 15.97 -25.88 -3.37
CA VAL A 113 15.75 -25.34 -4.73
C VAL A 113 17.09 -24.92 -5.31
N LYS A 114 17.34 -25.24 -6.58
CA LYS A 114 18.53 -24.74 -7.27
C LYS A 114 18.25 -23.28 -7.57
N SER A 115 18.99 -22.35 -6.94
CA SER A 115 18.76 -20.92 -7.10
C SER A 115 18.68 -20.54 -8.58
N GLN A 116 17.53 -20.04 -9.03
CA GLN A 116 17.54 -19.19 -10.22
C GLN A 116 18.26 -17.90 -9.82
N SER A 117 19.40 -17.63 -10.46
CA SER A 117 19.97 -16.30 -10.48
C SER A 117 18.90 -15.36 -11.00
N VAL A 118 18.30 -14.58 -10.11
CA VAL A 118 17.46 -13.45 -10.50
C VAL A 118 18.42 -12.46 -11.15
N ASN A 119 18.49 -12.47 -12.49
CA ASN A 119 19.13 -11.39 -13.23
C ASN A 119 18.31 -10.13 -12.94
N PHE A 120 18.78 -9.33 -12.00
CA PHE A 120 18.47 -7.91 -12.03
C PHE A 120 19.18 -7.38 -13.28
N ASP A 121 18.45 -7.31 -14.40
CA ASP A 121 18.89 -6.53 -15.54
C ASP A 121 18.96 -5.07 -15.08
N GLU A 122 20.13 -4.65 -14.58
CA GLU A 122 20.55 -3.25 -14.55
C GLU A 122 20.63 -2.78 -16.01
N LYS A 123 19.53 -2.26 -16.54
CA LYS A 123 19.59 -1.40 -17.72
C LYS A 123 19.75 0.04 -17.25
N GLN A 124 20.98 0.54 -17.41
CA GLN A 124 21.36 1.95 -17.43
C GLN A 124 20.47 2.77 -18.37
#